data_AF-A0A926S9P1-F1
#
_entry.id   AF-A0A926S9P1-F1
#
_cell.length_a   1.000
_cell.length_b   1.000
_cell.length_c   1.000
_cell.angle_alpha   90.00
_cell.angle_beta   90.00
_cell.angle_gamma   90.00
#
_symmetry.space_group_name_H-M   'P 1'
#
loop_
_entity.id
_entity.type
_entity.pdbx_description
1 polymer ?
#
loop_
_entity_poly.entity_id
_entity_poly.type
_entity_poly.pdbx_seq_one_letter_code
_entity_poly.pdbx_strand_id
1 'polypeptide(L)'
;MAKKNNYRQYIKQTFSGLIDRLDLSDLRKDFLKNRWLDQVLWLEGRATKERDRHHSLRLMTIIGGVIIPALVGFGKGNNRWQEIAGWSAFGLSQAVAISAAVEEFFAPGEKYRNYRNTAEGLKIEGWEFFQLTGAYREFETHTDAYTAFAQRVEQYVKQDVQGFISNLEERQNETKKNTEEKSTQDTELTLEKLNQQLQLQQANFEVQLKQLELEKRRLEEQKQQLEQERLVQPQNNSEKPTDQGTEVILDSLPSIQKPL
;
A
#
# COMPACT_ATOMS: atom_id res chain seq x y z
N MET A 1 -27.05 -13.35 -14.22
CA MET A 1 -26.47 -12.26 -15.03
C MET A 1 -27.55 -11.72 -15.96
N ALA A 2 -28.09 -10.53 -15.70
CA ALA A 2 -29.26 -10.01 -16.42
C ALA A 2 -29.02 -8.60 -17.00
N LYS A 3 -29.23 -8.49 -18.32
CA LYS A 3 -29.66 -7.32 -19.11
C LYS A 3 -28.83 -6.02 -19.11
N LYS A 4 -27.48 -6.07 -19.12
CA LYS A 4 -26.65 -4.86 -19.36
C LYS A 4 -26.60 -4.35 -20.81
N ASN A 5 -27.10 -5.13 -21.78
CA ASN A 5 -27.15 -4.69 -23.19
C ASN A 5 -28.34 -3.79 -23.52
N ASN A 6 -29.37 -3.69 -22.67
CA ASN A 6 -30.60 -3.01 -23.04
C ASN A 6 -30.42 -1.49 -23.20
N TYR A 7 -29.71 -0.84 -22.27
CA TYR A 7 -29.58 0.62 -22.28
C TYR A 7 -28.67 1.14 -23.41
N ARG A 8 -27.50 0.54 -23.61
CA ARG A 8 -26.60 0.91 -24.72
C ARG A 8 -27.25 0.67 -26.07
N GLN A 9 -27.99 -0.43 -26.23
CA GLN A 9 -28.76 -0.69 -27.45
C GLN A 9 -29.87 0.34 -27.64
N TYR A 10 -30.61 0.68 -26.57
CA TYR A 10 -31.62 1.73 -26.60
C TYR A 10 -31.06 3.08 -27.04
N ILE A 11 -29.92 3.52 -26.48
CA ILE A 11 -29.26 4.77 -26.90
C ILE A 11 -28.84 4.68 -28.36
N LYS A 12 -28.19 3.58 -28.75
CA LYS A 12 -27.73 3.39 -30.14
C LYS A 12 -28.89 3.53 -31.12
N GLN A 13 -30.00 2.84 -30.85
CA GLN A 13 -31.19 2.85 -31.70
C GLN A 13 -31.84 4.23 -31.73
N THR A 14 -32.07 4.83 -30.55
CA THR A 14 -32.70 6.15 -30.41
C THR A 14 -31.91 7.23 -31.15
N PHE A 15 -30.60 7.33 -30.88
CA PHE A 15 -29.76 8.38 -31.47
C PHE A 15 -29.50 8.13 -32.95
N SER A 16 -29.29 6.88 -33.39
CA SER A 16 -29.19 6.60 -34.84
C SER A 16 -30.46 7.01 -35.57
N GLY A 17 -31.62 6.68 -35.02
CA GLY A 17 -32.91 7.05 -35.60
C GLY A 17 -33.17 8.56 -35.62
N LEU A 18 -32.64 9.32 -34.64
CA LEU A 18 -32.67 10.79 -34.68
C LEU A 18 -31.75 11.34 -35.76
N ILE A 19 -30.50 10.84 -35.84
CA ILE A 19 -29.53 11.26 -36.86
C ILE A 19 -30.07 11.05 -38.27
N ASP A 20 -30.76 9.92 -38.51
CA ASP A 20 -31.32 9.58 -39.82
C ASP A 20 -32.35 10.60 -40.31
N ARG A 21 -33.12 11.19 -39.37
CA ARG A 21 -34.16 12.18 -39.64
C ARG A 21 -33.64 13.60 -39.86
N LEU A 22 -32.37 13.86 -39.54
CA LEU A 22 -31.78 15.18 -39.73
C LEU A 22 -31.60 15.50 -41.21
N ASP A 23 -31.81 16.75 -41.59
CA ASP A 23 -31.49 17.26 -42.92
C ASP A 23 -30.01 17.65 -42.98
N LEU A 24 -29.17 16.62 -43.09
CA LEU A 24 -27.71 16.71 -43.16
C LEU A 24 -27.22 15.85 -44.32
N SER A 25 -26.08 16.23 -44.91
CA SER A 25 -25.40 15.37 -45.89
C SER A 25 -24.95 14.05 -45.25
N ASP A 26 -24.85 13.00 -46.07
CA ASP A 26 -24.47 11.65 -45.61
C ASP A 26 -23.13 11.67 -44.87
N LEU A 27 -22.15 12.42 -45.36
CA LEU A 27 -20.85 12.57 -44.71
C LEU A 27 -20.95 13.12 -43.28
N ARG A 28 -21.86 14.09 -43.05
CA ARG A 28 -22.08 14.66 -41.72
C ARG A 28 -22.81 13.66 -40.82
N LYS A 29 -23.80 12.93 -41.35
CA LYS A 29 -24.47 11.85 -40.61
C LYS A 29 -23.49 10.73 -40.22
N ASP A 30 -22.55 10.40 -41.08
CA ASP A 30 -21.50 9.43 -40.80
C ASP A 30 -20.60 9.88 -39.66
N PHE A 31 -20.24 11.17 -39.60
CA PHE A 31 -19.53 11.71 -38.43
C PHE A 31 -20.36 11.52 -37.15
N LEU A 32 -21.65 11.86 -37.16
CA LEU A 32 -22.50 11.71 -35.98
C LEU A 32 -22.60 10.25 -35.53
N LYS A 33 -22.73 9.29 -36.46
CA LYS A 33 -22.86 7.86 -36.12
C LYS A 33 -21.52 7.23 -35.72
N ASN A 34 -20.49 7.42 -36.53
CA ASN A 34 -19.24 6.68 -36.42
C ASN A 34 -18.25 7.35 -35.47
N ARG A 35 -18.31 8.68 -35.32
CA ARG A 35 -17.41 9.41 -34.42
C ARG A 35 -18.08 9.71 -33.09
N TRP A 36 -19.19 10.43 -33.11
CA TRP A 36 -19.84 10.87 -31.88
C TRP A 36 -20.58 9.73 -31.16
N LEU A 37 -21.53 9.08 -31.82
CA LEU A 37 -22.36 8.05 -31.19
C LEU A 37 -21.52 6.81 -30.79
N ASP A 38 -20.57 6.40 -31.62
CA ASP A 38 -19.66 5.31 -31.24
C ASP A 38 -18.83 5.66 -29.99
N GLN A 39 -18.32 6.89 -29.90
CA GLN A 39 -17.61 7.37 -28.71
C GLN A 39 -18.50 7.35 -27.47
N VAL A 40 -19.75 7.82 -27.57
CA VAL A 40 -20.73 7.75 -26.46
C VAL A 40 -20.90 6.31 -26.00
N LEU A 41 -21.14 5.39 -26.94
CA LEU A 41 -21.36 3.99 -26.63
C LEU A 41 -20.12 3.32 -26.04
N TRP A 42 -18.93 3.67 -26.53
CA TRP A 42 -17.66 3.16 -26.02
C TRP A 42 -17.44 3.61 -24.57
N LEU A 43 -17.61 4.90 -24.27
CA LEU A 43 -17.47 5.46 -22.93
C LEU A 43 -18.49 4.87 -21.95
N GLU A 44 -19.76 4.71 -22.35
CA GLU A 44 -20.81 4.08 -21.54
C GLU A 44 -20.45 2.63 -21.16
N GLY A 45 -19.95 1.87 -22.15
CA GLY A 45 -19.49 0.49 -21.94
C GLY A 45 -18.27 0.43 -21.02
N ARG A 46 -17.30 1.32 -21.23
CA ARG A 46 -16.08 1.40 -20.43
C ARG A 46 -16.38 1.78 -18.98
N ALA A 47 -17.16 2.81 -18.75
CA ALA A 47 -17.61 3.23 -17.42
C ALA A 47 -18.26 2.05 -16.68
N THR A 48 -19.18 1.37 -17.35
CA THR A 48 -19.92 0.24 -16.77
C THR A 48 -19.01 -0.93 -16.37
N LYS A 49 -17.95 -1.21 -17.15
CA LYS A 49 -16.96 -2.27 -16.85
C LYS A 49 -16.07 -1.89 -15.68
N GLU A 50 -15.55 -0.66 -15.64
CA GLU A 50 -14.69 -0.19 -14.56
C GLU A 50 -15.45 -0.11 -13.22
N ARG A 51 -16.73 0.30 -13.26
CA ARG A 51 -17.63 0.29 -12.10
C ARG A 51 -17.76 -1.11 -11.50
N ASP A 52 -18.06 -2.11 -12.34
CA ASP A 52 -18.24 -3.48 -11.85
C ASP A 52 -16.95 -4.05 -11.28
N ARG A 53 -15.81 -3.83 -11.95
CA ARG A 53 -14.50 -4.26 -11.46
C ARG A 53 -14.18 -3.62 -10.11
N HIS A 54 -14.44 -2.31 -9.96
CA HIS A 54 -14.25 -1.61 -8.68
C HIS A 54 -15.07 -2.26 -7.56
N HIS A 55 -16.37 -2.48 -7.80
CA HIS A 55 -17.23 -3.09 -6.79
C HIS A 55 -16.88 -4.54 -6.49
N SER A 56 -16.45 -5.34 -7.48
CA SER A 56 -16.02 -6.72 -7.25
C SER A 56 -14.77 -6.82 -6.38
N LEU A 57 -13.75 -5.99 -6.64
CA LEU A 57 -12.53 -5.94 -5.82
C LEU A 57 -12.84 -5.49 -4.40
N ARG A 58 -13.62 -4.42 -4.25
CA ARG A 58 -14.02 -3.91 -2.94
C ARG A 58 -14.81 -4.93 -2.13
N LEU A 59 -15.73 -5.64 -2.79
CA LEU A 59 -16.51 -6.70 -2.14
C LEU A 59 -15.62 -7.85 -1.67
N MET A 60 -14.63 -8.26 -2.47
CA MET A 60 -13.66 -9.28 -2.08
C MET A 60 -12.84 -8.84 -0.86
N THR A 61 -12.39 -7.59 -0.81
CA THR A 61 -11.64 -7.02 0.31
C THR A 61 -12.48 -7.01 1.60
N ILE A 62 -13.75 -6.57 1.53
CA ILE A 62 -14.66 -6.53 2.68
C ILE A 62 -14.97 -7.94 3.19
N ILE A 63 -15.33 -8.86 2.29
CA ILE A 63 -15.66 -10.24 2.66
C ILE A 63 -14.43 -10.93 3.25
N GLY A 64 -13.26 -10.79 2.63
CA GLY A 64 -12.02 -11.39 3.13
C GLY A 64 -11.63 -10.86 4.51
N GLY A 65 -11.77 -9.56 4.76
CA GLY A 65 -11.53 -8.96 6.08
C GLY A 65 -12.43 -9.52 7.19
N VAL A 66 -13.65 -9.92 6.87
CA VAL A 66 -14.60 -10.55 7.83
C VAL A 66 -14.33 -12.05 8.01
N ILE A 67 -13.89 -12.75 6.96
CA ILE A 67 -13.63 -14.20 6.99
C ILE A 67 -12.36 -14.54 7.78
N ILE A 68 -11.29 -13.74 7.67
CA ILE A 68 -9.99 -14.04 8.31
C ILE A 68 -10.11 -14.25 9.83
N PRO A 69 -10.73 -13.33 10.61
CA PRO A 69 -10.92 -13.53 12.06
C PRO A 69 -11.76 -14.76 12.39
N ALA A 70 -12.80 -15.05 11.59
CA ALA A 70 -13.64 -16.22 11.78
C ALA A 70 -12.86 -17.53 11.55
N LEU A 71 -12.00 -17.57 10.53
CA LEU A 71 -11.17 -18.73 10.20
C LEU A 71 -10.16 -19.06 11.30
N VAL A 72 -9.56 -18.03 11.91
CA VAL A 72 -8.57 -18.19 12.99
C VAL A 72 -9.24 -18.44 14.35
N GLY A 73 -10.47 -17.96 14.54
CA GLY A 73 -11.21 -18.07 15.80
C GLY A 73 -11.89 -19.43 16.04
N PHE A 74 -12.34 -20.11 14.98
CA PHE A 74 -13.03 -21.41 15.09
C PHE A 74 -12.03 -22.57 15.03
N GLY A 75 -11.92 -23.37 16.10
CA GLY A 75 -11.17 -24.63 16.08
C GLY A 75 -10.04 -24.80 17.10
N LYS A 76 -10.08 -24.09 18.24
CA LYS A 76 -9.16 -24.37 19.36
C LYS A 76 -9.35 -25.83 19.82
N GLY A 77 -8.35 -26.69 19.59
CA GLY A 77 -8.31 -28.07 20.09
C GLY A 77 -8.06 -29.17 19.05
N ASN A 78 -8.05 -28.88 17.74
CA ASN A 78 -7.66 -29.86 16.71
C ASN A 78 -6.48 -29.34 15.88
N ASN A 79 -5.30 -29.91 16.09
CA ASN A 79 -4.04 -29.48 15.44
C ASN A 79 -4.13 -29.48 13.91
N ARG A 80 -4.83 -30.44 13.28
CA ARG A 80 -4.97 -30.47 11.82
C ARG A 80 -5.84 -29.33 11.28
N TRP A 81 -6.92 -28.98 11.98
CA TRP A 81 -7.76 -27.84 11.59
C TRP A 81 -7.01 -26.53 11.78
N GLN A 82 -6.24 -26.40 12.86
CA GLN A 82 -5.49 -25.18 13.17
C GLN A 82 -4.40 -24.90 12.12
N GLU A 83 -3.74 -25.95 11.62
CA GLU A 83 -2.75 -25.82 10.54
C GLU A 83 -3.40 -25.45 9.18
N ILE A 84 -4.48 -26.14 8.79
CA ILE A 84 -5.20 -25.84 7.54
C ILE A 84 -5.80 -24.44 7.57
N ALA A 85 -6.43 -24.05 8.68
CA ALA A 85 -7.01 -22.73 8.87
C ALA A 85 -5.93 -21.64 8.87
N GLY A 86 -4.76 -21.89 9.47
CA GLY A 86 -3.62 -20.96 9.45
C GLY A 86 -3.13 -20.66 8.04
N TRP A 87 -2.85 -21.69 7.23
CA TRP A 87 -2.41 -21.51 5.85
C TRP A 87 -3.49 -20.88 4.96
N SER A 88 -4.76 -21.22 5.19
CA SER A 88 -5.89 -20.64 4.45
C SER A 88 -6.10 -19.16 4.80
N ALA A 89 -6.01 -18.81 6.09
CA ALA A 89 -6.12 -17.43 6.56
C ALA A 89 -4.96 -16.57 6.02
N PHE A 90 -3.74 -17.11 6.01
CA PHE A 90 -2.58 -16.46 5.40
C PHE A 90 -2.75 -16.25 3.89
N GLY A 91 -3.19 -17.29 3.15
CA GLY A 91 -3.47 -17.15 1.72
C GLY A 91 -4.55 -16.09 1.44
N LEU A 92 -5.62 -16.09 2.24
CA LEU A 92 -6.72 -15.14 2.12
C LEU A 92 -6.27 -13.71 2.48
N SER A 93 -5.41 -13.52 3.49
CA SER A 93 -4.88 -12.20 3.84
C SER A 93 -4.04 -11.61 2.71
N GLN A 94 -3.21 -12.42 2.06
CA GLN A 94 -2.44 -11.97 0.90
C GLN A 94 -3.36 -11.62 -0.28
N ALA A 95 -4.41 -12.40 -0.53
CA ALA A 95 -5.39 -12.08 -1.57
C ALA A 95 -6.13 -10.77 -1.30
N VAL A 96 -6.51 -10.50 -0.04
CA VAL A 96 -7.12 -9.23 0.39
C VAL A 96 -6.15 -8.07 0.23
N ALA A 97 -4.88 -8.23 0.64
CA ALA A 97 -3.86 -7.20 0.50
C ALA A 97 -3.58 -6.86 -0.97
N ILE A 98 -3.46 -7.88 -1.84
CA ILE A 98 -3.30 -7.69 -3.29
C ILE A 98 -4.54 -7.00 -3.87
N SER A 99 -5.76 -7.40 -3.47
CA SER A 99 -7.01 -6.77 -3.92
C SER A 99 -7.05 -5.28 -3.55
N ALA A 100 -6.68 -4.94 -2.31
CA ALA A 100 -6.60 -3.57 -1.84
C ALA A 100 -5.53 -2.76 -2.60
N ALA A 101 -4.33 -3.33 -2.78
CA ALA A 101 -3.27 -2.69 -3.55
C ALA A 101 -3.66 -2.47 -5.03
N VAL A 102 -4.37 -3.42 -5.65
CA VAL A 102 -4.91 -3.27 -7.01
C VAL A 102 -6.01 -2.20 -7.06
N GLU A 103 -6.87 -2.11 -6.04
CA GLU A 103 -7.89 -1.06 -5.97
C GLU A 103 -7.27 0.33 -5.84
N GLU A 104 -6.22 0.47 -5.03
CA GLU A 104 -5.45 1.72 -4.85
C GLU A 104 -4.69 2.10 -6.12
N PHE A 105 -3.95 1.16 -6.71
CA PHE A 105 -3.13 1.38 -7.89
C PHE A 105 -3.97 1.74 -9.14
N PHE A 106 -5.09 1.06 -9.37
CA PHE A 106 -5.88 1.29 -10.57
C PHE A 106 -6.94 2.38 -10.43
N ALA A 107 -7.27 2.79 -9.20
CA ALA A 107 -8.39 3.68 -8.83
C ALA A 107 -9.59 3.59 -9.78
N PRO A 108 -10.18 2.38 -9.92
CA PRO A 108 -11.23 2.16 -10.91
C PRO A 108 -12.50 3.00 -10.65
N GLY A 109 -12.69 3.50 -9.42
CA GLY A 109 -13.77 4.43 -9.08
C GLY A 109 -13.64 5.82 -9.73
N GLU A 110 -12.44 6.38 -9.82
CA GLU A 110 -12.22 7.66 -10.50
C GLU A 110 -12.31 7.53 -12.01
N LYS A 111 -11.74 6.45 -12.57
CA LYS A 111 -11.88 6.13 -14.00
C LYS A 111 -13.35 5.96 -14.39
N TYR A 112 -14.13 5.26 -13.57
CA TYR A 112 -15.57 5.15 -13.77
C TYR A 112 -16.24 6.54 -13.82
N ARG A 113 -15.97 7.40 -12.85
CA ARG A 113 -16.54 8.75 -12.79
C ARG A 113 -16.16 9.57 -14.02
N ASN A 114 -14.89 9.53 -14.43
CA ASN A 114 -14.44 10.25 -15.62
C ASN A 114 -15.16 9.77 -16.89
N TYR A 115 -15.13 8.47 -17.18
CA TYR A 115 -15.81 7.93 -18.36
C TYR A 115 -17.32 8.16 -18.33
N ARG A 116 -17.95 8.07 -17.15
CA ARG A 116 -19.38 8.37 -16.98
C ARG A 116 -19.65 9.84 -17.26
N ASN A 117 -18.89 10.76 -16.67
CA ASN A 117 -19.07 12.20 -16.86
C ASN A 117 -18.89 12.60 -18.33
N THR A 118 -17.85 12.10 -19.00
CA THR A 118 -17.64 12.35 -20.44
C THR A 118 -18.80 11.78 -21.27
N ALA A 119 -19.27 10.56 -20.95
CA ALA A 119 -20.43 9.97 -21.64
C ALA A 119 -21.72 10.77 -21.44
N GLU A 120 -21.99 11.24 -20.21
CA GLU A 120 -23.15 12.09 -19.93
C GLU A 120 -23.02 13.44 -20.65
N GLY A 121 -21.84 14.07 -20.64
CA GLY A 121 -21.58 15.32 -21.35
C GLY A 121 -21.84 15.21 -22.86
N LEU A 122 -21.31 14.17 -23.51
CA LEU A 122 -21.56 13.91 -24.93
C LEU A 122 -23.03 13.58 -25.25
N LYS A 123 -23.78 12.99 -24.32
CA LYS A 123 -25.23 12.75 -24.48
C LYS A 123 -26.02 14.06 -24.38
N ILE A 124 -25.68 14.91 -23.43
CA ILE A 124 -26.26 16.25 -23.29
C ILE A 124 -26.00 17.04 -24.57
N GLU A 125 -24.76 17.04 -25.06
CA GLU A 125 -24.36 17.71 -26.28
C GLU A 125 -25.19 17.25 -27.50
N GLY A 126 -25.42 15.94 -27.63
CA GLY A 126 -26.29 15.39 -28.67
C GLY A 126 -27.74 15.87 -28.56
N TRP A 127 -28.31 15.89 -27.36
CA TRP A 127 -29.67 16.38 -27.14
C TRP A 127 -29.80 17.87 -27.45
N GLU A 128 -28.83 18.67 -27.01
CA GLU A 128 -28.79 20.10 -27.31
C GLU A 128 -28.74 20.34 -28.83
N PHE A 129 -27.91 19.59 -29.55
CA PHE A 129 -27.83 19.67 -31.01
C PHE A 129 -29.13 19.23 -31.70
N PHE A 130 -29.70 18.08 -31.31
CA PHE A 130 -30.94 17.58 -31.93
C PHE A 130 -32.11 18.56 -31.78
N GLN A 131 -32.16 19.29 -30.66
CA GLN A 131 -33.25 20.23 -30.38
C GLN A 131 -32.90 21.68 -30.75
N LEU A 132 -31.69 21.95 -31.26
CA LEU A 132 -31.17 23.32 -31.45
C LEU A 132 -31.33 24.18 -30.17
N THR A 133 -30.94 23.59 -29.04
CA THR A 133 -30.98 24.23 -27.72
C THR A 133 -29.58 24.40 -27.15
N GLY A 134 -29.46 24.97 -25.94
CA GLY A 134 -28.17 25.22 -25.30
C GLY A 134 -27.24 26.07 -26.17
N ALA A 135 -26.07 25.52 -26.47
CA ALA A 135 -25.06 26.15 -27.33
C ALA A 135 -25.49 26.31 -28.80
N TYR A 136 -26.62 25.72 -29.21
CA TYR A 136 -27.09 25.72 -30.60
C TYR A 136 -28.31 26.60 -30.87
N ARG A 137 -28.77 27.37 -29.87
CA ARG A 137 -30.00 28.19 -29.96
C ARG A 137 -29.98 29.25 -31.06
N GLU A 138 -28.80 29.70 -31.44
CA GLU A 138 -28.61 30.77 -32.43
C GLU A 138 -28.64 30.25 -33.87
N PHE A 139 -28.62 28.93 -34.07
CA PHE A 139 -28.67 28.34 -35.41
C PHE A 139 -30.11 28.01 -35.80
N GLU A 140 -30.46 28.33 -37.05
CA GLU A 140 -31.79 28.01 -37.60
C GLU A 140 -31.88 26.56 -38.08
N THR A 141 -30.76 25.96 -38.48
CA THR A 141 -30.71 24.59 -39.01
C THR A 141 -29.58 23.76 -38.39
N HIS A 142 -29.75 22.43 -38.38
CA HIS A 142 -28.70 21.48 -37.97
C HIS A 142 -27.47 21.54 -38.89
N THR A 143 -27.66 21.94 -40.15
CA THR A 143 -26.56 22.12 -41.11
C THR A 143 -25.64 23.26 -40.69
N ASP A 144 -26.18 24.35 -40.16
CA ASP A 144 -25.40 25.49 -39.68
C ASP A 144 -24.74 25.17 -38.33
N ALA A 145 -25.47 24.49 -37.45
CA ALA A 145 -25.00 24.05 -36.14
C ALA A 145 -23.93 22.95 -36.18
N TYR A 146 -23.82 22.21 -37.29
CA TYR A 146 -22.97 21.01 -37.40
C TYR A 146 -21.51 21.27 -37.01
N THR A 147 -20.93 22.38 -37.48
CA THR A 147 -19.51 22.67 -37.24
C THR A 147 -19.25 22.93 -35.77
N ALA A 148 -20.13 23.68 -35.10
CA ALA A 148 -20.05 23.92 -33.66
C ALA A 148 -20.17 22.60 -32.89
N PHE A 149 -21.06 21.70 -33.34
CA PHE A 149 -21.23 20.38 -32.72
C PHE A 149 -20.00 19.50 -32.87
N ALA A 150 -19.47 19.37 -34.07
CA ALA A 150 -18.25 18.59 -34.30
C ALA A 150 -17.08 19.10 -33.46
N GLN A 151 -16.90 20.42 -33.36
CA GLN A 151 -15.86 21.03 -32.52
C GLN A 151 -16.02 20.70 -31.04
N ARG A 152 -17.25 20.80 -30.51
CA ARG A 152 -17.52 20.50 -29.10
C ARG A 152 -17.34 19.02 -28.78
N VAL A 153 -17.76 18.12 -29.68
CA VAL A 153 -17.49 16.68 -29.55
C VAL A 153 -15.99 16.41 -29.49
N GLU A 154 -15.21 16.98 -30.41
CA GLU A 154 -13.75 16.80 -30.41
C GLU A 154 -13.09 17.43 -29.17
N GLN A 155 -13.65 18.52 -28.63
CA GLN A 155 -13.19 19.10 -27.38
C GLN A 155 -13.41 18.15 -26.19
N TYR A 156 -14.57 17.51 -26.07
CA TYR A 156 -14.81 16.49 -25.05
C TYR A 156 -13.83 15.32 -25.19
N VAL A 157 -13.59 14.84 -26.40
CA VAL A 157 -12.64 13.73 -26.61
C VAL A 157 -11.22 14.15 -26.26
N LYS A 158 -10.79 15.35 -26.66
CA LYS A 158 -9.48 15.90 -26.31
C LYS A 158 -9.32 16.04 -24.80
N GLN A 159 -10.33 16.57 -24.10
CA GLN A 159 -10.32 16.72 -22.64
C GLN A 159 -10.27 15.36 -21.94
N ASP A 160 -10.98 14.35 -22.42
CA ASP A 160 -10.93 12.99 -21.86
C ASP A 160 -9.53 12.38 -21.97
N VAL A 161 -8.87 12.54 -23.13
CA VAL A 161 -7.50 12.07 -23.34
C VAL A 161 -6.48 12.86 -22.50
N GLN A 162 -6.60 14.19 -22.46
CA GLN A 162 -5.68 15.05 -21.71
C GLN A 162 -5.83 14.87 -20.19
N GLY A 163 -7.06 14.81 -19.69
CA GLY A 163 -7.34 14.54 -18.29
C GLY A 163 -6.84 13.17 -17.85
N PHE A 164 -6.82 12.20 -18.75
CA PHE A 164 -6.18 10.91 -18.48
C PHE A 164 -4.66 11.03 -18.31
N ILE A 165 -3.98 11.83 -19.14
CA ILE A 165 -2.52 12.03 -19.07
C ILE A 165 -2.14 12.81 -17.79
N SER A 166 -2.82 13.91 -17.49
CA SER A 166 -2.50 14.72 -16.30
C SER A 166 -2.73 13.93 -14.99
N ASN A 167 -3.84 13.20 -14.91
CA ASN A 167 -4.13 12.38 -13.72
C ASN A 167 -3.12 11.23 -13.56
N LEU A 168 -2.54 10.71 -14.65
CA LEU A 168 -1.47 9.71 -14.56
C LEU A 168 -0.17 10.32 -14.01
N GLU A 169 0.18 11.53 -14.44
CA GLU A 169 1.38 12.23 -13.98
C GLU A 169 1.29 12.60 -12.49
N GLU A 170 0.17 13.14 -12.04
CA GLU A 170 -0.07 13.47 -10.62
C GLU A 170 0.02 12.22 -9.74
N ARG A 171 -0.59 11.11 -10.15
CA ARG A 171 -0.57 9.85 -9.39
C ARG A 171 0.81 9.21 -9.30
N GLN A 172 1.63 9.32 -10.35
CA GLN A 172 3.02 8.87 -10.29
C GLN A 172 3.82 9.68 -9.27
N ASN A 173 3.55 10.98 -9.16
CA ASN A 173 4.22 11.84 -8.20
C ASN A 173 3.74 11.60 -6.76
N GLU A 174 2.43 11.42 -6.54
CA GLU A 174 1.86 11.08 -5.23
C GLU A 174 2.37 9.72 -4.71
N THR A 175 2.44 8.71 -5.60
CA THR A 175 2.93 7.37 -5.22
C THR A 175 4.41 7.42 -4.83
N LYS A 176 5.24 8.17 -5.56
CA LYS A 176 6.65 8.39 -5.22
C LYS A 176 6.77 9.09 -3.87
N LYS A 177 6.01 10.17 -3.65
CA LYS A 177 6.04 10.95 -2.41
C LYS A 177 5.61 10.12 -1.19
N ASN A 178 4.53 9.35 -1.28
CA ASN A 178 4.08 8.46 -0.20
C ASN A 178 5.08 7.33 0.10
N THR A 179 5.78 6.83 -0.92
CA THR A 179 6.82 5.79 -0.75
C THR A 179 8.06 6.37 -0.07
N GLU A 180 8.48 7.56 -0.49
CA GLU A 180 9.58 8.31 0.13
C GLU A 180 9.27 8.66 1.59
N GLU A 181 8.08 9.20 1.89
CA GLU A 181 7.65 9.56 3.24
C GLU A 181 7.60 8.33 4.18
N LYS A 182 7.01 7.20 3.75
CA LYS A 182 7.02 5.96 4.56
C LYS A 182 8.42 5.43 4.80
N SER A 183 9.28 5.42 3.77
CA SER A 183 10.66 4.96 3.92
C SER A 183 11.45 5.84 4.89
N THR A 184 11.21 7.15 4.86
CA THR A 184 11.87 8.13 5.73
C THR A 184 11.41 7.93 7.18
N GLN A 185 10.10 7.75 7.39
CA GLN A 185 9.52 7.53 8.72
C GLN A 185 10.00 6.22 9.37
N ASP A 186 10.12 5.14 8.58
CA ASP A 186 10.68 3.86 9.05
C ASP A 186 12.18 4.00 9.37
N THR A 187 12.94 4.77 8.59
CA THR A 187 14.36 5.06 8.91
C THR A 187 14.50 5.92 10.16
N GLU A 188 13.63 6.91 10.38
CA GLU A 188 13.66 7.74 11.58
C GLU A 188 13.33 6.91 12.84
N LEU A 189 12.30 6.06 12.77
CA LEU A 189 11.92 5.18 13.88
C LEU A 189 13.03 4.17 14.22
N THR A 190 13.76 3.68 13.22
CA THR A 190 14.89 2.76 13.44
C THR A 190 16.12 3.49 14.00
N LEU A 191 16.41 4.70 13.54
CA LEU A 191 17.46 5.55 14.12
C LEU A 191 17.15 5.94 15.58
N GLU A 192 15.89 6.23 15.90
CA GLU A 192 15.46 6.55 17.26
C GLU A 192 15.64 5.34 18.20
N LYS A 193 15.21 4.14 17.77
CA LYS A 193 15.42 2.90 18.53
C LYS A 193 16.89 2.60 18.74
N LEU A 194 17.72 2.81 17.72
CA LEU A 194 19.17 2.58 17.81
C LEU A 194 19.82 3.55 18.80
N ASN A 195 19.42 4.83 18.78
CA ASN A 195 19.89 5.84 19.72
C ASN A 195 19.49 5.51 21.17
N GLN A 196 18.24 5.09 21.41
CA GLN A 196 17.81 4.63 22.73
C GLN A 196 18.64 3.42 23.21
N GLN A 197 18.91 2.46 22.33
CA GLN A 197 19.70 1.29 22.66
C GLN A 197 21.16 1.66 23.01
N LEU A 198 21.76 2.59 22.27
CA LEU A 198 23.11 3.11 22.57
C LEU A 198 23.16 3.80 23.92
N GLN A 199 22.15 4.60 24.27
CA GLN A 199 22.06 5.25 25.58
C GLN A 199 21.95 4.24 26.72
N LEU A 200 21.10 3.21 26.57
CA LEU A 200 21.00 2.13 27.55
C LEU A 200 22.31 1.38 27.70
N GLN A 201 23.02 1.13 26.60
CA GLN A 201 24.32 0.46 26.63
C GLN A 201 25.36 1.33 27.35
N GLN A 202 25.41 2.64 27.09
CA GLN A 202 26.29 3.58 27.79
C GLN A 202 26.00 3.63 29.28
N ALA A 203 24.73 3.75 29.68
CA ALA A 203 24.33 3.74 31.08
C ALA A 203 24.73 2.43 31.79
N ASN A 204 24.57 1.29 31.12
CA ASN A 204 25.00 0.00 31.65
C ASN A 204 26.52 -0.07 31.84
N PHE A 205 27.31 0.48 30.92
CA PHE A 205 28.76 0.57 31.07
C PHE A 205 29.17 1.47 32.24
N GLU A 206 28.52 2.61 32.44
CA GLU A 206 28.79 3.48 33.59
C GLU A 206 28.49 2.79 34.92
N VAL A 207 27.39 2.03 34.98
CA VAL A 207 27.05 1.23 36.16
C VAL A 207 28.12 0.17 36.43
N GLN A 208 28.59 -0.54 35.40
CA GLN A 208 29.68 -1.52 35.53
C GLN A 208 30.98 -0.88 36.05
N LEU A 209 31.34 0.30 35.53
CA LEU A 209 32.54 1.02 35.99
C LEU A 209 32.45 1.38 37.48
N LYS A 210 31.31 1.89 37.92
CA LYS A 210 31.08 2.21 39.35
C LYS A 210 31.15 0.96 40.23
N GLN A 211 30.59 -0.15 39.78
CA GLN A 211 30.68 -1.42 40.51
C GLN A 211 32.13 -1.90 40.62
N LEU A 212 32.89 -1.83 39.53
CA LEU A 212 34.30 -2.21 39.49
C LEU A 212 35.16 -1.31 40.40
N GLU A 213 34.90 0.00 40.41
CA GLU A 213 35.58 0.93 41.32
C GLU A 213 35.29 0.63 42.78
N LEU A 214 34.03 0.32 43.11
CA LEU A 214 33.65 -0.09 44.46
C LEU A 214 34.32 -1.41 44.87
N GLU A 215 34.39 -2.37 43.96
CA GLU A 215 35.06 -3.64 44.18
C GLU A 215 36.57 -3.45 44.41
N LYS A 216 37.23 -2.61 43.60
CA LYS A 216 38.63 -2.24 43.79
C LYS A 216 38.89 -1.61 45.16
N ARG A 217 38.04 -0.68 45.61
CA ARG A 217 38.17 -0.08 46.95
C ARG A 217 38.06 -1.13 48.06
N ARG A 218 37.08 -2.05 47.97
CA ARG A 218 36.95 -3.15 48.95
C ARG A 218 38.21 -4.03 48.97
N LEU A 219 38.78 -4.30 47.80
CA LEU A 219 40.00 -5.09 47.66
C LEU A 219 41.22 -4.38 48.25
N GLU A 220 41.33 -3.05 48.07
CA GLU A 220 42.37 -2.23 48.70
C GLU A 220 42.23 -2.19 50.22
N GLU A 221 41.01 -2.03 50.73
CA GLU A 221 40.72 -2.10 52.17
C GLU A 221 41.09 -3.48 52.76
N GLN A 222 40.72 -4.57 52.08
CA GLN A 222 41.12 -5.93 52.47
C GLN A 222 42.64 -6.10 52.47
N LYS A 223 43.32 -5.58 51.44
CA LYS A 223 44.78 -5.65 51.34
C LYS A 223 45.46 -4.87 52.47
N GLN A 224 44.96 -3.70 52.84
CA GLN A 224 45.46 -2.91 53.96
C GLN A 224 45.23 -3.60 55.30
N GLN A 225 44.07 -4.26 55.49
CA GLN A 225 43.79 -5.06 56.69
C GLN A 225 44.75 -6.26 56.81
N LEU A 226 44.95 -7.01 55.73
CA LEU A 226 45.93 -8.11 55.67
C LEU A 226 47.37 -7.63 55.91
N GLU A 227 47.72 -6.44 55.46
CA GLU A 227 49.05 -5.84 55.67
C GLU A 227 49.23 -5.35 57.12
N GLN A 228 48.19 -4.83 57.76
CA GLN A 228 48.18 -4.52 59.20
C GLN A 228 48.26 -5.79 60.05
N GLU A 229 47.55 -6.85 59.70
CA GLU A 229 47.67 -8.16 60.36
C GLU A 229 49.08 -8.74 60.25
N ARG A 230 49.75 -8.54 59.10
CA ARG A 230 51.18 -8.91 58.93
C ARG A 230 52.15 -8.09 59.77
N LEU A 231 51.81 -6.86 60.16
CA LEU A 231 52.66 -5.99 60.98
C LEU A 231 52.50 -6.22 62.50
N VAL A 232 51.46 -6.95 62.92
CA VAL A 232 51.17 -7.24 64.35
C VAL A 232 51.74 -8.59 64.81
N GLN A 233 52.23 -9.45 63.91
CA GLN A 233 52.96 -10.67 64.27
C GLN A 233 54.49 -10.47 64.15
N PRO A 234 55.27 -10.47 65.25
CA PRO A 234 56.71 -10.65 65.15
C PRO A 234 57.01 -12.09 64.73
N GLN A 235 58.06 -12.27 63.92
CA GLN A 235 58.61 -13.57 63.56
C GLN A 235 58.74 -14.48 64.79
N ASN A 236 58.08 -15.64 64.78
CA ASN A 236 58.61 -16.83 65.44
C ASN A 236 57.99 -18.10 64.86
N ASN A 237 58.69 -18.74 63.94
CA ASN A 237 59.46 -19.93 64.30
C ASN A 237 60.20 -20.46 63.08
N SER A 238 61.52 -20.55 63.24
CA SER A 238 62.38 -21.38 62.41
C SER A 238 62.09 -22.84 62.75
N GLU A 239 61.75 -23.66 61.77
CA GLU A 239 62.23 -25.05 61.66
C GLU A 239 61.92 -25.62 60.26
N LYS A 240 62.89 -26.32 59.70
CA LYS A 240 62.95 -26.98 58.38
C LYS A 240 63.40 -28.43 58.65
N PRO A 241 63.32 -29.42 57.74
CA PRO A 241 62.34 -29.83 56.72
C PRO A 241 61.56 -31.10 57.20
N THR A 242 60.59 -31.69 56.49
CA THR A 242 60.81 -32.84 55.57
C THR A 242 59.45 -33.47 55.20
N ASP A 243 59.19 -33.53 53.89
CA ASP A 243 58.63 -34.66 53.10
C ASP A 243 57.57 -35.59 53.71
N GLN A 244 56.32 -35.51 53.23
CA GLN A 244 55.38 -36.58 52.80
C GLN A 244 54.29 -35.85 51.97
N GLY A 245 54.08 -36.02 50.67
CA GLY A 245 53.77 -37.24 49.93
C GLY A 245 52.43 -37.03 49.21
N THR A 246 52.48 -36.95 47.86
CA THR A 246 51.51 -37.57 46.90
C THR A 246 50.02 -37.12 46.99
N GLU A 247 49.27 -36.69 45.97
CA GLU A 247 49.31 -36.93 44.53
C GLU A 247 48.09 -36.20 43.86
N VAL A 248 48.21 -35.77 42.59
CA VAL A 248 47.22 -36.01 41.49
C VAL A 248 45.88 -35.20 41.50
N ILE A 249 45.33 -34.55 40.45
CA ILE A 249 45.46 -34.59 38.96
C ILE A 249 45.07 -33.24 38.34
N LEU A 250 45.66 -32.98 37.18
CA LEU A 250 45.28 -32.12 36.06
C LEU A 250 43.81 -32.19 35.57
N ASP A 251 43.52 -31.32 34.60
CA ASP A 251 42.36 -31.23 33.69
C ASP A 251 41.21 -30.36 34.20
N SER A 252 40.69 -29.37 33.46
CA SER A 252 40.89 -28.95 32.08
C SER A 252 40.13 -27.63 31.86
N LEU A 253 40.76 -26.63 31.22
CA LEU A 253 40.07 -25.51 30.57
C LEU A 253 39.36 -26.00 29.29
N PRO A 254 38.30 -25.30 28.85
CA PRO A 254 38.32 -24.79 27.47
C PRO A 254 37.86 -23.32 27.44
N SER A 255 38.66 -22.38 26.93
CA SER A 255 38.91 -22.06 25.51
C SER A 255 37.73 -21.44 24.79
N ILE A 256 37.91 -20.15 24.49
CA ILE A 256 37.13 -19.29 23.60
C ILE A 256 37.15 -19.85 22.17
N GLN A 257 36.01 -19.81 21.47
CA GLN A 257 35.99 -19.65 20.02
C GLN A 257 34.79 -18.83 19.55
N LYS A 258 35.09 -17.87 18.68
CA LYS A 258 34.18 -17.14 17.79
C LYS A 258 34.65 -17.48 16.34
N PRO A 259 34.00 -16.97 15.29
CA PRO A 259 33.02 -17.67 14.44
C PRO A 259 33.56 -17.98 13.03
N LEU A 260 32.75 -18.68 12.22
CA LEU A 260 32.55 -18.34 10.80
C LEU A 260 31.06 -18.52 10.46
#